data_AF-A0A1I7SYC8-F1
#
_entry.id   AF-A0A1I7SYC8-F1
#
_cell.length_a   1.000
_cell.length_b   1.000
_cell.length_c   1.000
_cell.angle_alpha   90.00
_cell.angle_beta   90.00
_cell.angle_gamma   90.00
#
_symmetry.space_group_name_H-M   'P 1'
#
loop_
_entity.id
_entity.type
_entity.pdbx_description
1 polymer ?
#
loop_
_entity_poly.entity_id
_entity_poly.type
_entity_poly.pdbx_seq_one_letter_code
_entity_poly.pdbx_strand_id
1 'polypeptide(L)'
;MLFETRLLTFTVRDHWWRKYRVPWFVFNYIVACLYPLPMCLAVPDQKYAKEFIMKEISCVPDYIDFESVYVLTIDPTIPAWIFAVMLCILGIQMFVYTIGTGRLLSQQMNMSISKNTIKMQMNFQKALYLQVKSSMNQSYLTICRWQSQL
;
A
#
# COMPACT_ATOMS: atom_id res chain seq x y z
N MET A 1 8.00 -16.15 14.47
CA MET A 1 7.11 -16.55 15.57
C MET A 1 7.31 -15.71 16.84
N LEU A 2 8.51 -15.60 17.45
CA LEU A 2 8.73 -14.77 18.67
C LEU A 2 8.38 -13.28 18.53
N PHE A 3 8.56 -12.69 17.34
CA PHE A 3 8.22 -11.29 17.06
C PHE A 3 6.72 -11.01 17.12
N GLU A 4 5.92 -11.95 16.61
CA GLU A 4 4.47 -11.87 16.53
C GLU A 4 3.84 -11.97 17.93
N THR A 5 4.36 -12.87 18.77
CA THR A 5 3.90 -13.08 20.15
C THR A 5 4.09 -11.83 21.01
N ARG A 6 5.23 -11.12 20.89
CA ARG A 6 5.52 -9.89 21.66
C ARG A 6 4.69 -8.67 21.21
N LEU A 7 4.39 -8.57 19.91
CA LEU A 7 3.48 -7.56 19.38
C LEU A 7 2.02 -7.80 19.80
N LEU A 8 1.63 -9.08 19.87
CA LEU A 8 0.32 -9.49 20.39
C LEU A 8 0.16 -9.11 21.87
N THR A 9 1.15 -9.36 22.73
CA THR A 9 1.07 -8.95 24.15
C THR A 9 0.95 -7.43 24.31
N PHE A 10 1.60 -6.66 23.42
CA PHE A 10 1.51 -5.20 23.41
C PHE A 10 0.13 -4.67 22.98
N THR A 11 -0.54 -5.41 22.10
CA THR A 11 -1.89 -5.08 21.61
C THR A 11 -2.97 -5.51 22.60
N VAL A 12 -2.78 -6.62 23.31
CA VAL A 12 -3.82 -7.31 24.11
C VAL A 12 -4.30 -6.49 25.32
N ARG A 13 -3.58 -5.44 25.75
CA ARG A 13 -3.97 -4.67 26.95
C ARG A 13 -5.10 -3.66 26.72
N ASP A 14 -5.51 -3.39 25.48
CA ASP A 14 -6.64 -2.52 25.19
C ASP A 14 -7.88 -3.35 24.79
N HIS A 15 -8.73 -3.63 25.78
CA HIS A 15 -9.94 -4.47 25.61
C HIS A 15 -10.87 -3.94 24.50
N TRP A 16 -10.90 -2.62 24.29
CA TRP A 16 -11.73 -1.97 23.28
C TRP A 16 -11.18 -2.17 21.87
N TRP A 17 -9.86 -2.09 21.70
CA TRP A 17 -9.21 -2.31 20.41
C TRP A 17 -9.38 -3.74 19.90
N ARG A 18 -9.37 -4.74 20.80
CA ARG A 18 -9.57 -6.15 20.42
C ARG A 18 -10.96 -6.40 19.83
N LYS A 19 -12.00 -5.74 20.36
CA LYS A 19 -13.38 -5.82 19.82
C LYS A 19 -13.54 -5.04 18.51
N TYR A 20 -12.90 -3.87 18.38
CA TYR A 20 -13.01 -3.05 17.17
C TYR A 20 -12.17 -3.58 15.99
N ARG A 21 -11.06 -4.25 16.27
CA ARG A 21 -10.12 -4.75 15.26
C ARG A 21 -10.75 -5.75 14.29
N VAL A 22 -11.52 -6.72 14.79
CA VAL A 22 -12.12 -7.78 13.96
C VAL A 22 -13.12 -7.23 12.94
N PRO A 23 -14.17 -6.46 13.33
CA PRO A 23 -15.09 -5.88 12.36
C PRO A 23 -14.39 -4.89 11.41
N TRP A 24 -13.35 -4.19 11.88
CA TRP A 24 -12.56 -3.31 11.03
C TRP A 24 -11.80 -4.06 9.93
N PHE A 25 -11.16 -5.20 10.23
CA PHE A 25 -10.52 -6.03 9.19
C PHE A 25 -11.54 -6.62 8.22
N VAL A 26 -12.69 -7.07 8.71
CA VAL A 26 -13.78 -7.59 7.86
C VAL A 26 -14.28 -6.51 6.91
N PHE A 27 -14.51 -5.30 7.40
CA PHE A 27 -14.92 -4.17 6.57
C PHE A 27 -13.88 -3.85 5.48
N ASN A 28 -12.59 -3.81 5.83
CA ASN A 28 -11.53 -3.57 4.85
C ASN A 28 -11.46 -4.66 3.78
N TYR A 29 -11.67 -5.93 4.16
CA TYR A 29 -11.72 -7.04 3.23
C TYR A 29 -12.90 -6.91 2.26
N ILE A 30 -14.09 -6.57 2.77
CA ILE A 30 -15.28 -6.34 1.94
C ILE A 30 -15.03 -5.20 0.97
N VAL A 31 -14.49 -4.07 1.44
CA VAL A 31 -14.14 -2.93 0.59
C VAL A 31 -13.11 -3.31 -0.46
N ALA A 32 -12.09 -4.10 -0.12
CA ALA A 32 -11.10 -4.59 -1.08
C ALA A 32 -11.70 -5.49 -2.17
N CYS A 33 -12.69 -6.33 -1.82
CA CYS A 33 -13.42 -7.16 -2.78
C CYS A 33 -14.37 -6.35 -3.66
N LEU A 34 -15.02 -5.31 -3.10
CA LEU A 34 -15.97 -4.46 -3.83
C LEU A 34 -15.28 -3.39 -4.68
N TYR A 35 -14.06 -2.99 -4.32
CA TYR A 35 -13.30 -1.95 -5.00
C TYR A 35 -13.08 -2.18 -6.52
N PRO A 36 -12.70 -3.38 -6.99
CA PRO A 36 -12.52 -3.62 -8.43
C PRO A 36 -13.85 -3.69 -9.19
N LEU A 37 -14.99 -3.95 -8.54
CA LEU A 37 -16.28 -4.11 -9.21
C LEU A 37 -16.70 -2.92 -10.10
N PRO A 38 -16.69 -1.66 -9.63
CA PRO A 38 -17.04 -0.54 -10.49
C PRO A 38 -16.09 -0.40 -11.68
N MET A 39 -14.82 -0.78 -11.52
CA MET A 39 -13.84 -0.78 -12.61
C MET A 39 -14.17 -1.87 -13.64
N CYS A 40 -14.56 -3.07 -13.19
CA CYS A 40 -14.97 -4.17 -14.05
C CYS A 40 -16.29 -3.88 -14.79
N LEU A 41 -17.24 -3.18 -14.15
CA LEU A 41 -18.52 -2.81 -14.76
C LEU A 41 -18.39 -1.61 -15.71
N ALA A 42 -17.39 -0.76 -15.52
CA ALA A 42 -17.09 0.38 -16.40
C ALA A 42 -16.21 -0.01 -17.61
N VAL A 43 -15.84 -1.29 -17.75
CA VAL A 43 -15.10 -1.77 -18.92
C VAL A 43 -15.96 -1.56 -20.18
N PRO A 44 -15.47 -0.80 -21.17
CA PRO A 44 -16.21 -0.55 -22.40
C PRO A 44 -16.23 -1.80 -23.31
N ASP A 45 -17.20 -1.84 -24.23
CA ASP A 45 -17.21 -2.86 -25.28
C ASP A 45 -15.91 -2.84 -26.07
N GLN A 46 -15.20 -3.96 -26.04
CA GLN A 46 -13.82 -4.05 -26.54
C GLN A 46 -13.71 -3.78 -28.05
N LYS A 47 -14.75 -4.10 -28.83
CA LYS A 47 -14.81 -3.76 -30.26
C LYS A 47 -14.89 -2.25 -30.49
N TYR A 48 -15.80 -1.59 -29.75
CA TYR A 48 -15.99 -0.15 -29.81
C TYR A 48 -14.76 0.61 -29.31
N ALA A 49 -14.17 0.17 -28.21
CA ALA A 49 -12.99 0.80 -27.61
C ALA A 49 -11.77 0.78 -28.54
N LYS A 50 -11.55 -0.34 -29.25
CA LYS A 50 -10.47 -0.45 -30.24
C LYS A 50 -10.70 0.46 -31.44
N GLU A 51 -11.92 0.50 -31.98
CA GLU A 51 -12.25 1.40 -33.10
C GLU A 51 -12.07 2.88 -32.71
N PHE A 52 -12.44 3.24 -31.49
CA PHE A 52 -12.25 4.60 -30.97
C PHE A 52 -10.76 4.95 -30.87
N ILE A 53 -9.94 4.08 -30.29
CA ILE A 53 -8.49 4.30 -30.15
C ILE A 53 -7.78 4.33 -31.52
N MET A 54 -8.18 3.48 -32.46
CA MET A 54 -7.64 3.49 -33.82
C MET A 54 -7.99 4.78 -34.59
N LYS A 55 -9.13 5.41 -34.28
CA LYS A 55 -9.47 6.73 -34.84
C LYS A 55 -8.68 7.87 -34.19
N GLU A 56 -8.42 7.77 -32.89
CA GLU A 56 -7.69 8.80 -32.14
C GLU A 56 -6.18 8.76 -32.41
N ILE A 57 -5.62 7.55 -32.59
CA ILE A 57 -4.20 7.31 -32.83
C ILE A 57 -3.98 7.02 -34.32
N SER A 58 -3.87 8.08 -35.13
CA SER A 58 -3.68 7.96 -36.58
C SER A 58 -2.37 7.27 -37.01
N CYS A 59 -1.39 7.13 -36.11
CA CYS A 59 -0.07 6.55 -36.42
C CYS A 59 0.27 5.45 -35.41
N VAL A 60 -0.02 4.21 -35.77
CA VAL A 60 0.30 3.06 -34.94
C VAL A 60 1.50 2.36 -35.57
N PRO A 61 2.59 2.17 -34.82
CA PRO A 61 3.73 1.45 -35.32
C PRO A 61 3.43 -0.06 -35.41
N ASP A 62 3.92 -0.68 -36.49
CA ASP A 62 3.62 -2.06 -36.93
C ASP A 62 4.03 -3.18 -35.93
N TYR A 63 4.70 -2.81 -34.82
CA TYR A 63 5.09 -3.75 -33.77
C TYR A 63 3.99 -4.00 -32.72
N ILE A 64 2.89 -3.24 -32.75
CA ILE A 64 1.80 -3.39 -31.78
C ILE A 64 0.65 -4.16 -32.43
N ASP A 65 0.45 -5.39 -31.96
CA ASP A 65 -0.75 -6.15 -32.30
C ASP A 65 -1.95 -5.67 -31.46
N PHE A 66 -2.76 -4.78 -32.03
CA PHE A 66 -3.99 -4.29 -31.40
C PHE A 66 -5.03 -5.37 -31.14
N GLU A 67 -4.96 -6.52 -31.80
CA GLU A 67 -5.87 -7.62 -31.53
C GLU A 67 -5.64 -8.15 -30.11
N SER A 68 -4.38 -8.15 -29.65
CA SER A 68 -3.99 -8.57 -28.30
C SER A 68 -4.14 -7.48 -27.22
N VAL A 69 -4.40 -6.22 -27.57
CA VAL A 69 -4.49 -5.12 -26.60
C VAL A 69 -5.85 -5.10 -25.90
N TYR A 70 -5.86 -5.14 -24.56
CA TYR A 70 -7.05 -5.00 -23.74
C TYR A 70 -7.26 -3.56 -23.28
N VAL A 71 -8.39 -2.94 -23.65
CA VAL A 71 -8.68 -1.55 -23.28
C VAL A 71 -9.48 -1.55 -21.98
N LEU A 72 -8.83 -1.11 -20.91
CA LEU A 72 -9.45 -1.10 -19.58
C LEU A 72 -10.40 0.09 -19.39
N THR A 73 -10.13 1.22 -20.04
CA THR A 73 -10.98 2.41 -20.04
C THR A 73 -10.69 3.27 -21.26
N ILE A 74 -11.71 4.00 -21.74
CA ILE A 74 -11.55 5.07 -22.74
C ILE A 74 -11.37 6.41 -22.01
N ASP A 75 -12.14 6.63 -20.93
CA ASP A 75 -12.03 7.81 -20.07
C ASP A 75 -11.21 7.52 -18.81
N PRO A 76 -10.03 8.13 -18.64
CA PRO A 76 -9.18 7.89 -17.47
C PRO A 76 -9.72 8.53 -16.18
N THR A 77 -10.69 9.43 -16.29
CA THR A 77 -11.26 10.19 -15.17
C THR A 77 -11.85 9.29 -14.09
N ILE A 78 -12.68 8.32 -14.48
CA ILE A 78 -13.36 7.40 -13.57
C ILE A 78 -12.34 6.56 -12.75
N PRO A 79 -11.39 5.84 -13.37
CA PRO A 79 -10.39 5.11 -12.61
C PRO A 79 -9.49 6.04 -11.79
N ALA A 80 -9.13 7.22 -12.29
CA ALA A 80 -8.31 8.17 -11.53
C ALA A 80 -8.99 8.62 -10.22
N TRP A 81 -10.29 8.94 -10.27
CA TRP A 81 -11.06 9.29 -9.06
C TRP A 81 -11.13 8.11 -8.09
N ILE A 82 -11.41 6.91 -8.59
CA ILE A 82 -11.50 5.68 -7.79
C ILE A 82 -10.16 5.41 -7.06
N PHE A 83 -9.03 5.52 -7.77
CA PHE A 83 -7.70 5.37 -7.19
C PHE A 83 -7.37 6.46 -6.17
N ALA A 84 -7.72 7.71 -6.44
CA ALA A 84 -7.48 8.83 -5.53
C ALA A 84 -8.22 8.64 -4.19
N VAL A 85 -9.50 8.23 -4.24
CA VAL A 85 -10.30 7.94 -3.05
C VAL A 85 -9.69 6.79 -2.24
N MET A 86 -9.24 5.73 -2.91
CA MET A 86 -8.55 4.61 -2.24
C MET A 86 -7.28 5.05 -1.52
N LEU A 87 -6.43 5.84 -2.18
CA LEU A 87 -5.20 6.35 -1.59
C LEU A 87 -5.47 7.22 -0.37
N CYS A 88 -6.49 8.09 -0.43
CA CYS A 88 -6.91 8.89 0.71
C CYS A 88 -7.37 8.02 1.89
N ILE A 89 -8.22 7.02 1.65
CA ILE A 89 -8.70 6.12 2.69
C ILE A 89 -7.53 5.37 3.33
N LEU A 90 -6.69 4.71 2.54
CA LEU A 90 -5.52 3.98 3.03
C LEU A 90 -4.55 4.89 3.78
N GLY A 91 -4.31 6.11 3.29
CA GLY A 91 -3.47 7.11 3.94
C GLY A 91 -3.99 7.48 5.32
N ILE A 92 -5.30 7.76 5.45
CA ILE A 92 -5.94 8.05 6.75
C ILE A 92 -5.81 6.86 7.69
N GLN A 93 -6.06 5.63 7.21
CA GLN A 93 -5.94 4.43 8.04
C GLN A 93 -4.52 4.27 8.57
N MET A 94 -3.51 4.39 7.71
CA MET A 94 -2.10 4.30 8.10
C MET A 94 -1.73 5.36 9.14
N PHE A 95 -2.26 6.58 9.00
CA PHE A 95 -2.04 7.66 9.95
C PHE A 95 -2.67 7.36 11.32
N VAL A 96 -3.93 6.91 11.32
CA VAL A 96 -4.65 6.53 12.55
C VAL A 96 -3.94 5.38 13.27
N TYR A 97 -3.49 4.35 12.55
CA TYR A 97 -2.74 3.24 13.14
C TYR A 97 -1.38 3.68 13.68
N THR A 98 -0.67 4.55 12.98
CA THR A 98 0.63 5.07 13.42
C THR A 98 0.48 5.90 14.69
N ILE A 99 -0.49 6.81 14.75
CA ILE A 99 -0.77 7.62 15.95
C ILE A 99 -1.27 6.74 17.10
N GLY A 100 -2.20 5.82 16.83
CA GLY A 100 -2.77 4.92 17.84
C GLY A 100 -1.69 4.03 18.47
N THR A 101 -0.84 3.43 17.64
CA THR A 101 0.29 2.61 18.10
C THR A 101 1.34 3.45 18.82
N GLY A 102 1.61 4.68 18.35
CA GLY A 102 2.53 5.61 19.00
C GLY A 102 2.06 6.06 20.38
N ARG A 103 0.77 6.37 20.54
CA ARG A 103 0.17 6.73 21.83
C ARG A 103 0.13 5.54 22.78
N LEU A 104 -0.25 4.36 22.30
CA LEU A 104 -0.22 3.14 23.09
C LEU A 104 1.21 2.84 23.58
N LEU A 105 2.21 2.97 22.69
CA LEU A 105 3.62 2.81 23.05
C LEU A 105 4.08 3.84 24.09
N SER A 106 3.69 5.11 23.94
CA SER A 106 3.99 6.17 24.90
C SER A 106 3.34 5.94 26.28
N GLN A 107 2.09 5.48 26.31
CA GLN A 107 1.37 5.17 27.55
C GLN A 107 1.95 3.93 28.26
N GLN A 108 2.42 2.94 27.50
CA GLN A 108 3.15 1.78 28.04
C GLN A 108 4.53 2.19 28.59
N MET A 109 5.17 3.20 27.97
CA MET A 109 6.42 3.82 28.43
C MET A 109 6.29 4.42 29.84
N ASN A 110 5.10 4.91 30.20
CA ASN A 110 4.83 5.49 31.52
C ASN A 110 4.42 4.45 32.59
N MET A 111 3.91 3.28 32.22
CA MET A 111 3.21 2.39 33.18
C MET A 111 3.90 1.05 33.49
N SER A 112 4.67 0.40 32.59
CA SER A 112 5.08 -0.98 32.88
C SER A 112 6.27 -1.57 32.12
N ILE A 113 7.17 -0.77 31.52
CA ILE A 113 8.34 -1.33 30.82
C ILE A 113 9.62 -0.68 31.33
N SER A 114 10.56 -1.53 31.76
CA SER A 114 11.91 -1.11 32.15
C SER A 114 12.54 -0.25 31.04
N LYS A 115 13.02 0.94 31.40
CA LYS A 115 13.68 1.91 30.50
C LYS A 115 14.74 1.26 29.59
N ASN A 116 15.39 0.20 30.08
CA ASN A 116 16.39 -0.56 29.31
C ASN A 116 15.79 -1.34 28.13
N THR A 117 14.60 -1.91 28.28
CA THR A 117 13.96 -2.67 27.20
C THR A 117 13.51 -1.74 26.07
N ILE A 118 13.03 -0.53 26.40
CA ILE A 118 12.67 0.51 25.43
C ILE A 118 13.90 1.00 24.67
N LYS A 119 15.01 1.26 25.38
CA LYS A 119 16.28 1.66 24.76
C LYS A 119 16.76 0.60 23.76
N MET A 120 16.60 -0.67 24.10
CA MET A 120 16.96 -1.79 23.22
C MET A 120 16.06 -1.86 21.98
N GLN A 121 14.75 -1.68 22.12
CA GLN A 121 13.79 -1.66 21.00
C GLN A 121 14.01 -0.46 20.07
N MET A 122 14.28 0.74 20.61
CA MET A 122 14.61 1.91 19.80
C MET A 122 15.93 1.76 19.05
N ASN A 123 16.95 1.16 19.68
CA ASN A 123 18.21 0.89 19.00
C ASN A 123 18.04 -0.16 17.90
N PHE A 124 17.19 -1.17 18.12
CA PHE A 124 16.87 -2.18 17.11
C PHE A 124 16.12 -1.58 15.92
N GLN A 125 15.12 -0.71 16.16
CA GLN A 125 14.42 0.01 15.11
C GLN A 125 15.34 0.96 14.32
N LYS A 126 16.26 1.67 15.00
CA LYS A 126 17.28 2.49 14.35
C LYS A 126 18.22 1.66 13.49
N ALA A 127 18.63 0.49 13.98
CA ALA A 127 19.48 -0.44 13.23
C ALA A 127 18.78 -0.94 11.97
N LEU A 128 17.50 -1.33 12.06
CA LEU A 128 16.70 -1.72 10.90
C LEU A 128 16.54 -0.58 9.88
N TYR A 129 16.24 0.64 10.34
CA TYR A 129 16.15 1.80 9.45
C TYR A 129 17.47 2.07 8.72
N LEU A 130 18.60 1.98 9.42
CA LEU A 130 19.94 2.08 8.82
C LEU A 130 20.22 0.95 7.83
N GLN A 131 19.80 -0.27 8.13
CA GLN A 131 20.00 -1.45 7.29
C GLN A 131 19.16 -1.41 6.00
N VAL A 132 17.94 -0.87 6.08
CA VAL A 132 17.11 -0.63 4.90
C VAL A 132 17.69 0.52 4.08
N LYS A 133 18.12 1.62 4.72
CA LYS A 133 18.74 2.75 4.04
C LYS A 133 20.03 2.35 3.31
N SER A 134 20.89 1.54 3.92
CA SER A 134 22.11 1.05 3.27
C SER A 134 21.79 0.13 2.10
N SER A 135 20.79 -0.73 2.24
CA SER A 135 20.32 -1.62 1.15
C SER A 135 19.71 -0.83 -0.01
N MET A 136 18.97 0.24 0.27
CA MET A 136 18.41 1.14 -0.75
C MET A 136 19.53 1.89 -1.47
N ASN A 137 20.53 2.40 -0.75
CA ASN A 137 21.67 3.11 -1.33
C ASN A 137 22.53 2.19 -2.24
N GLN A 138 22.69 0.92 -1.85
CA GLN A 138 23.33 -0.10 -2.69
C GLN A 138 22.55 -0.39 -3.98
N SER A 139 21.22 -0.35 -3.91
CA SER A 139 20.31 -0.53 -5.06
C SER A 139 20.38 0.64 -6.04
N TYR A 140 20.44 1.88 -5.54
CA TYR A 140 20.63 3.06 -6.40
C TYR A 140 22.00 3.08 -7.09
N LEU A 141 23.07 2.67 -6.40
CA LEU A 141 24.40 2.56 -7.00
C LEU A 141 24.48 1.50 -8.10
N THR A 142 23.72 0.40 -7.97
CA THR A 142 23.64 -0.62 -9.02
C THR A 142 22.82 -0.12 -10.22
N ILE A 143 21.72 0.59 -10.01
CA ILE A 143 20.91 1.17 -11.09
C ILE A 143 21.71 2.25 -11.87
N CYS A 144 22.43 3.15 -11.18
CA CYS A 144 23.29 4.14 -11.85
C CYS A 144 24.43 3.48 -12.64
N ARG A 145 25.02 2.39 -12.12
CA ARG A 145 26.06 1.65 -12.84
C ARG A 145 25.52 0.99 -14.12
N TRP A 146 24.29 0.49 -14.10
CA TRP A 146 23.60 -0.04 -15.29
C TRP A 146 23.29 1.06 -16.33
N GLN A 147 22.89 2.26 -15.91
CA GLN A 147 22.65 3.39 -16.83
C GLN A 147 23.92 3.96 -17.47
N SER A 148 25.10 3.80 -16.85
CA SER A 148 26.38 4.25 -17.43
C SER A 148 27.00 3.28 -18.45
N GLN A 149 26.41 2.10 -18.64
CA GLN A 149 26.85 1.08 -19.60
C GLN A 149 25.91 0.94 -20.82
N LEU A 150 24.88 1.78 -20.90
CA LEU A 150 24.00 1.99 -22.05
C LEU A 150 24.32 3.33 -22.70
#